data_AF-A0A0G0LN08-F1
#
_entry.id   AF-A0A0G0LN08-F1
#
_cell.length_a   1.000
_cell.length_b   1.000
_cell.length_c   1.000
_cell.angle_alpha   90.00
_cell.angle_beta   90.00
_cell.angle_gamma   90.00
#
_symmetry.space_group_name_H-M   'P 1'
#
loop_
_entity.id
_entity.type
_entity.pdbx_description
1 polymer ?
#
loop_
_entity_poly.entity_id
_entity_poly.type
_entity_poly.pdbx_seq_one_letter_code
_entity_poly.pdbx_strand_id
1 'polypeptide(L)'
;MNLYGMAKERSNIIRNASQKKINSVGYTLIELLIVMMTMVLLFGLGFANYRGFQRRQTLEGVVRKVKADLRFTQSSALSGKKPSSGNCSGSSENILYYSFVYSDADTYSVNAVCPSGSNTVKQVDIAGAAMSAFSEIRFNVLGRGTNITGQTVITITSGSGSKDITVRSGGTIE
;
A
#
# COMPACT_ATOMS: atom_id res chain seq x y z
N MET A 1 4.25 83.03 -19.55
CA MET A 1 3.75 81.64 -19.60
C MET A 1 3.54 81.20 -18.16
N ASN A 2 2.28 81.13 -17.70
CA ASN A 2 1.95 81.11 -16.28
C ASN A 2 2.00 79.68 -15.70
N LEU A 3 2.81 79.47 -14.65
CA LEU A 3 2.97 78.19 -13.92
C LEU A 3 1.64 77.59 -13.47
N TYR A 4 0.63 78.43 -13.22
CA TYR A 4 -0.73 78.01 -12.88
C TYR A 4 -1.46 77.25 -14.01
N GLY A 5 -1.18 77.56 -15.28
CA GLY A 5 -1.81 76.89 -16.43
C GLY A 5 -1.34 75.44 -16.59
N MET A 6 -0.04 75.20 -16.42
CA MET A 6 0.55 73.86 -16.56
C MET A 6 0.15 72.91 -15.42
N ALA A 7 -0.11 73.43 -14.21
CA ALA A 7 -0.58 72.63 -13.08
C ALA A 7 -2.03 72.12 -13.28
N LYS A 8 -2.89 72.96 -13.87
CA LYS A 8 -4.31 72.61 -14.12
C LYS A 8 -4.46 71.55 -15.22
N GLU A 9 -3.60 71.60 -16.24
CA GLU A 9 -3.61 70.63 -17.35
C GLU A 9 -3.07 69.26 -16.91
N ARG A 10 -2.01 69.22 -16.09
CA ARG A 10 -1.52 67.97 -15.46
C ARG A 10 -2.52 67.35 -14.49
N SER A 11 -3.27 68.17 -13.74
CA SER A 11 -4.38 67.72 -12.88
C SER A 11 -5.47 66.97 -13.66
N ASN A 12 -5.83 67.44 -14.85
CA ASN A 12 -6.87 66.80 -15.67
C ASN A 12 -6.40 65.50 -16.33
N ILE A 13 -5.11 65.39 -16.68
CA ILE A 13 -4.52 64.16 -17.23
C ILE A 13 -4.46 63.05 -16.17
N ILE A 14 -4.14 63.38 -14.91
CA ILE A 14 -4.11 62.40 -13.80
C ILE A 14 -5.52 61.92 -13.43
N ARG A 15 -6.53 62.81 -13.51
CA ARG A 15 -7.93 62.43 -13.24
C ARG A 15 -8.51 61.45 -14.28
N ASN A 16 -8.15 61.60 -15.55
CA ASN A 16 -8.67 60.73 -16.63
C ASN A 16 -7.99 59.35 -16.70
N ALA A 17 -6.78 59.20 -16.15
CA ALA A 17 -6.10 57.89 -16.09
C ALA A 17 -6.65 56.97 -14.99
N SER A 18 -7.44 57.51 -14.05
CA SER A 18 -7.91 56.80 -12.85
C SER A 18 -9.43 56.57 -12.84
N GLN A 19 -10.01 56.20 -13.98
CA GLN A 19 -11.40 55.76 -14.03
C GLN A 19 -11.54 54.42 -14.76
N LYS A 20 -10.65 53.48 -14.46
CA LYS A 20 -10.87 52.07 -14.78
C LYS A 20 -11.97 51.55 -13.84
N LYS A 21 -13.22 51.62 -14.31
CA LYS A 21 -14.38 51.03 -13.65
C LYS A 21 -14.11 49.54 -13.45
N ILE A 22 -13.78 49.14 -12.23
CA ILE A 22 -13.71 47.73 -11.87
C ILE A 22 -15.16 47.27 -11.81
N ASN A 23 -15.62 46.55 -12.83
CA ASN A 23 -16.91 45.89 -12.79
C ASN A 23 -16.84 44.82 -11.70
N SER A 24 -17.31 45.14 -10.50
CA SER A 24 -17.54 44.16 -9.43
C SER A 24 -18.78 43.35 -9.80
N VAL A 25 -18.58 42.29 -10.59
CA VAL A 25 -19.61 41.30 -10.85
C VAL A 25 -19.68 40.43 -9.59
N GLY A 26 -20.70 40.65 -8.77
CA GLY A 26 -20.97 39.85 -7.58
C GLY A 26 -21.76 38.59 -7.96
N TYR A 27 -21.47 37.48 -7.31
CA TYR A 27 -22.29 36.27 -7.41
C TYR A 27 -23.67 36.52 -6.81
N THR A 28 -24.70 35.99 -7.46
CA THR A 28 -26.06 36.05 -6.90
C THR A 28 -26.22 35.05 -5.76
N LEU A 29 -27.13 35.32 -4.83
CA LEU A 29 -27.42 34.38 -3.73
C LEU A 29 -27.88 33.01 -4.27
N ILE A 30 -28.64 32.99 -5.36
CA ILE A 30 -29.11 31.75 -5.98
C ILE A 30 -27.97 30.96 -6.62
N GLU A 31 -26.96 31.63 -7.19
CA GLU A 31 -25.79 30.98 -7.78
C GLU A 31 -24.94 30.28 -6.70
N LEU A 32 -24.70 30.95 -5.57
CA LEU A 32 -24.02 30.33 -4.43
C LEU A 32 -24.81 29.14 -3.87
N LEU A 33 -26.15 29.23 -3.84
CA LEU A 33 -27.01 28.15 -3.37
C LEU A 33 -26.93 26.91 -4.29
N ILE A 34 -26.97 27.11 -5.61
CA ILE A 34 -26.82 26.03 -6.60
C ILE A 34 -25.42 25.40 -6.51
N VAL A 35 -24.36 26.19 -6.36
CA VAL A 35 -22.98 25.67 -6.22
C VAL A 35 -22.84 24.84 -4.95
N MET A 36 -23.38 25.29 -3.81
CA MET A 36 -23.35 24.51 -2.58
C MET A 36 -24.15 23.19 -2.69
N MET A 37 -25.33 23.23 -3.33
CA MET A 37 -26.11 22.01 -3.57
C MET A 37 -25.38 21.01 -4.46
N THR A 38 -24.77 21.47 -5.55
CA THR A 38 -24.01 20.60 -6.45
C THR A 38 -22.76 20.03 -5.77
N MET A 39 -22.06 20.83 -4.96
CA MET A 39 -20.94 20.35 -4.12
C MET A 39 -21.35 19.23 -3.16
N VAL A 40 -22.45 19.41 -2.40
CA VAL A 40 -22.93 18.38 -1.47
C VAL A 40 -23.28 17.08 -2.19
N LEU A 41 -23.92 17.16 -3.36
CA LEU A 41 -24.25 15.99 -4.17
C LEU A 41 -22.98 15.24 -4.65
N LEU A 42 -21.99 15.98 -5.15
CA LEU A 42 -20.72 15.39 -5.60
C LEU A 42 -19.97 14.72 -4.45
N PHE A 43 -19.85 15.38 -3.30
CA PHE A 43 -19.14 14.83 -2.14
C PHE A 43 -19.88 13.64 -1.52
N GLY A 44 -21.21 13.70 -1.45
CA GLY A 44 -22.02 12.59 -0.92
C GLY A 44 -21.83 11.30 -1.72
N LEU A 45 -21.94 11.37 -3.04
CA LEU A 45 -21.76 10.22 -3.92
C LEU A 45 -20.29 9.77 -4.03
N GLY A 46 -19.36 10.73 -4.03
CA GLY A 46 -17.92 10.44 -4.08
C GLY A 46 -17.44 9.68 -2.85
N PHE A 47 -17.90 10.07 -1.66
CA PHE A 47 -17.45 9.48 -0.40
C PHE A 47 -17.87 8.01 -0.26
N ALA A 48 -19.10 7.66 -0.63
CA ALA A 48 -19.59 6.28 -0.57
C ALA A 48 -18.73 5.34 -1.44
N ASN A 49 -18.43 5.74 -2.68
CA ASN A 49 -17.58 4.99 -3.60
C ASN A 49 -16.13 4.88 -3.11
N TYR A 50 -15.59 5.97 -2.57
CA TYR A 50 -14.23 6.01 -2.03
C TYR A 50 -14.02 4.97 -0.91
N ARG A 51 -14.99 4.81 0.01
CA ARG A 51 -14.88 3.80 1.08
C ARG A 51 -14.80 2.38 0.55
N GLY A 52 -15.59 2.04 -0.48
CA GLY A 52 -15.52 0.72 -1.12
C GLY A 52 -14.17 0.46 -1.77
N PHE A 53 -13.65 1.45 -2.49
CA PHE A 53 -12.32 1.38 -3.11
C PHE A 53 -11.21 1.23 -2.06
N GLN A 54 -11.23 2.03 -0.99
CA GLN A 54 -10.24 1.95 0.09
C GLN A 54 -10.16 0.55 0.69
N ARG A 55 -11.31 -0.08 1.01
CA ARG A 55 -11.31 -1.44 1.57
C ARG A 55 -10.70 -2.48 0.61
N ARG A 56 -10.99 -2.38 -0.70
CA ARG A 56 -10.39 -3.27 -1.72
C ARG A 56 -8.88 -3.06 -1.82
N GLN A 57 -8.42 -1.81 -1.76
CA GLN A 57 -6.99 -1.51 -1.80
C GLN A 57 -6.25 -2.00 -0.55
N THR A 58 -6.88 -1.95 0.62
CA THR A 58 -6.33 -2.58 1.82
C THR A 58 -6.13 -4.08 1.62
N LEU A 59 -7.14 -4.79 1.08
CA LEU A 59 -7.04 -6.23 0.79
C LEU A 59 -5.91 -6.52 -0.22
N GLU A 60 -5.86 -5.80 -1.33
CA GLU A 60 -4.80 -5.94 -2.34
C GLU A 60 -3.41 -5.65 -1.76
N GLY A 61 -3.31 -4.69 -0.84
CA GLY A 61 -2.08 -4.38 -0.11
C GLY A 61 -1.62 -5.55 0.77
N VAL A 62 -2.54 -6.17 1.51
CA VAL A 62 -2.24 -7.35 2.34
C VAL A 62 -1.82 -8.53 1.47
N VAL A 63 -2.56 -8.84 0.40
CA VAL A 63 -2.23 -9.92 -0.54
C VAL A 63 -0.84 -9.71 -1.14
N ARG A 64 -0.52 -8.48 -1.56
CA ARG A 64 0.80 -8.13 -2.10
C ARG A 64 1.90 -8.32 -1.05
N LYS A 65 1.65 -7.95 0.21
CA LYS A 65 2.59 -8.13 1.32
C LYS A 65 2.88 -9.61 1.57
N VAL A 66 1.84 -10.44 1.70
CA VAL A 66 1.98 -11.90 1.90
C VAL A 66 2.75 -12.53 0.73
N LYS A 67 2.40 -12.17 -0.52
CA LYS A 67 3.10 -12.64 -1.72
C LYS A 67 4.57 -12.20 -1.76
N ALA A 68 4.86 -10.97 -1.35
CA ALA A 68 6.23 -10.48 -1.24
C ALA A 68 7.03 -11.26 -0.19
N ASP A 69 6.41 -11.60 0.94
CA ASP A 69 7.06 -12.34 2.03
C ASP A 69 7.27 -13.83 1.69
N LEU A 70 6.36 -14.45 0.94
CA LEU A 70 6.58 -15.76 0.33
C LEU A 70 7.78 -15.74 -0.63
N ARG A 71 7.88 -14.72 -1.49
CA ARG A 71 9.02 -14.55 -2.43
C ARG A 71 10.32 -14.24 -1.70
N PHE A 72 10.26 -13.49 -0.61
CA PHE A 72 11.41 -13.26 0.27
C PHE A 72 11.88 -14.57 0.91
N THR A 73 10.95 -15.40 1.39
CA THR A 73 11.24 -16.74 1.94
C THR A 73 11.91 -17.62 0.89
N GLN A 74 11.34 -17.67 -0.32
CA GLN A 74 11.90 -18.42 -1.44
C GLN A 74 13.31 -17.95 -1.82
N SER A 75 13.51 -16.64 -2.01
CA SER A 75 14.82 -16.10 -2.41
C SER A 75 15.88 -16.27 -1.31
N SER A 76 15.48 -16.22 -0.05
CA SER A 76 16.37 -16.49 1.09
C SER A 76 16.80 -17.96 1.14
N ALA A 77 15.90 -18.90 0.82
CA ALA A 77 16.25 -20.31 0.64
C ALA A 77 17.20 -20.50 -0.55
N LEU A 78 16.89 -19.92 -1.71
CA LEU A 78 17.70 -20.07 -2.92
C LEU A 78 19.15 -19.59 -2.73
N SER A 79 19.32 -18.47 -2.02
CA SER A 79 20.63 -17.92 -1.69
C SER A 79 21.30 -18.57 -0.48
N GLY A 80 20.59 -19.44 0.27
CA GLY A 80 21.08 -20.00 1.52
C GLY A 80 21.43 -18.93 2.55
N LYS A 81 20.73 -17.80 2.54
CA LYS A 81 21.07 -16.62 3.34
C LYS A 81 21.07 -16.99 4.82
N LYS A 82 22.16 -16.71 5.53
CA LYS A 82 22.22 -16.90 6.99
C LYS A 82 21.67 -15.67 7.72
N PRO A 83 20.91 -15.85 8.81
CA PRO A 83 20.54 -14.75 9.70
C PRO A 83 21.78 -14.23 10.44
N SER A 84 21.77 -12.95 10.83
CA SER A 84 22.91 -12.30 11.50
C SER A 84 23.17 -12.79 12.92
N SER A 85 22.19 -13.43 13.55
CA SER A 85 22.26 -13.90 14.94
C SER A 85 21.39 -15.14 15.14
N GLY A 86 21.60 -15.83 16.27
CA GLY A 86 20.84 -17.02 16.68
C GLY A 86 21.40 -18.33 16.11
N ASN A 87 20.62 -19.40 16.17
CA ASN A 87 21.08 -20.78 15.93
C ASN A 87 21.74 -20.96 14.56
N CYS A 88 21.14 -20.44 13.50
CA CYS A 88 21.63 -20.56 12.12
C CYS A 88 22.65 -19.49 11.68
N SER A 89 23.19 -18.69 12.60
CA SER A 89 24.16 -17.62 12.25
C SER A 89 25.61 -18.10 12.17
N GLY A 90 25.92 -19.26 12.74
CA GLY A 90 27.27 -19.79 12.79
C GLY A 90 27.88 -20.11 11.43
N SER A 91 29.19 -19.94 11.31
CA SER A 91 29.96 -20.28 10.10
C SER A 91 29.82 -21.76 9.72
N SER A 92 29.75 -22.65 10.73
CA SER A 92 29.56 -24.10 10.59
C SER A 92 28.11 -24.51 10.26
N GLU A 93 27.15 -23.60 10.41
CA GLU A 93 25.73 -23.91 10.22
C GLU A 93 25.34 -23.78 8.76
N ASN A 94 24.73 -24.82 8.20
CA ASN A 94 24.16 -24.76 6.86
C ASN A 94 22.65 -24.57 6.95
N ILE A 95 22.10 -23.68 6.13
CA ILE A 95 20.65 -23.54 6.00
C ILE A 95 20.12 -24.79 5.29
N LEU A 96 19.14 -25.45 5.89
CA LEU A 96 18.45 -26.60 5.30
C LEU A 96 17.30 -26.11 4.41
N TYR A 97 16.49 -25.20 4.96
CA TYR A 97 15.36 -24.58 4.27
C TYR A 97 14.95 -23.28 4.96
N TYR A 98 14.18 -22.47 4.25
CA TYR A 98 13.37 -21.42 4.86
C TYR A 98 11.92 -21.85 4.89
N SER A 99 11.19 -21.46 5.92
CA SER A 99 9.77 -21.78 6.03
C SER A 99 8.89 -20.56 6.26
N PHE A 100 7.72 -20.61 5.65
CA PHE A 100 6.61 -19.69 5.85
C PHE A 100 5.55 -20.44 6.66
N VAL A 101 5.34 -20.01 7.91
CA VAL A 101 4.56 -20.73 8.92
C VAL A 101 3.33 -19.91 9.27
N TYR A 102 2.16 -20.52 9.10
CA TYR A 102 0.90 -20.00 9.63
C TYR A 102 0.91 -20.09 11.15
N SER A 103 0.56 -19.00 11.83
CA SER A 103 0.47 -18.98 13.29
C SER A 103 -0.98 -18.83 13.75
N ASP A 104 -1.69 -17.86 13.17
CA ASP A 104 -3.12 -17.64 13.37
C ASP A 104 -3.71 -16.95 12.13
N ALA A 105 -5.01 -16.68 12.14
CA ALA A 105 -5.74 -16.10 11.02
C ALA A 105 -5.12 -14.78 10.54
N ASP A 106 -4.58 -13.96 11.43
CA ASP A 106 -3.97 -12.67 11.10
C ASP A 106 -2.44 -12.66 11.26
N THR A 107 -1.80 -13.79 11.55
CA THR A 107 -0.37 -13.83 11.84
C THR A 107 0.37 -14.98 11.18
N TYR A 108 1.60 -14.70 10.75
CA TYR A 108 2.53 -15.69 10.24
C TYR A 108 3.98 -15.32 10.55
N SER A 109 4.86 -16.30 10.38
CA SER A 109 6.30 -16.11 10.52
C SER A 109 7.09 -16.68 9.35
N VAL A 110 8.28 -16.12 9.15
CA VAL A 110 9.30 -16.61 8.22
C VAL A 110 10.49 -17.04 9.05
N ASN A 111 10.86 -18.32 8.94
CA ASN A 111 11.91 -18.92 9.74
C ASN A 111 13.03 -19.45 8.86
N ALA A 112 14.27 -19.28 9.31
CA ALA A 112 15.43 -19.97 8.78
C ALA A 112 15.67 -21.23 9.62
N VAL A 113 15.86 -22.39 8.98
CA VAL A 113 16.08 -23.67 9.69
C VAL A 113 17.42 -24.27 9.30
N CYS A 114 18.15 -24.73 10.31
CA CYS A 114 19.48 -25.34 10.25
C CYS A 114 19.53 -26.57 11.17
N PRO A 115 20.59 -27.40 11.12
CA PRO A 115 20.69 -28.58 11.97
C PRO A 115 20.64 -28.28 13.48
N SER A 116 21.19 -27.14 13.90
CA SER A 116 21.22 -26.71 15.30
C SER A 116 19.89 -26.11 15.81
N GLY A 117 18.92 -25.85 14.93
CA GLY A 117 17.62 -25.30 15.31
C GLY A 117 17.02 -24.38 14.25
N SER A 118 16.27 -23.38 14.70
CA SER A 118 15.65 -22.38 13.83
C SER A 118 15.83 -20.97 14.36
N ASN A 119 15.67 -19.99 13.47
CA ASN A 119 15.61 -18.57 13.79
C ASN A 119 14.40 -17.93 13.09
N THR A 120 13.58 -17.20 13.85
CA THR A 120 12.53 -16.35 13.28
C THR A 120 13.17 -15.12 12.64
N VAL A 121 13.10 -15.04 11.30
CA VAL A 121 13.64 -13.93 10.52
C VAL A 121 12.62 -12.82 10.38
N LYS A 122 11.34 -13.18 10.30
CA LYS A 122 10.24 -12.24 10.22
C LYS A 122 9.03 -12.78 10.97
N GLN A 123 8.32 -11.91 11.67
CA GLN A 123 6.98 -12.17 12.19
C GLN A 123 6.08 -11.03 11.75
N VAL A 124 4.91 -11.37 11.21
CA VAL A 124 4.03 -10.41 10.55
C VAL A 124 2.60 -10.59 11.02
N ASP A 125 1.98 -9.45 11.30
CA ASP A 125 0.54 -9.28 11.51
C ASP A 125 -0.08 -8.61 10.26
N ILE A 126 -1.22 -9.15 9.79
CA ILE A 126 -2.03 -8.66 8.67
C ILE A 126 -3.38 -8.08 9.12
N ALA A 127 -3.38 -7.35 10.24
CA ALA A 127 -4.52 -6.67 10.83
C ALA A 127 -5.56 -6.15 9.82
N GLY A 128 -6.82 -6.53 10.05
CA GLY A 128 -7.95 -6.18 9.17
C GLY A 128 -8.17 -7.15 8.00
N ALA A 129 -7.35 -8.19 7.89
CA ALA A 129 -7.56 -9.34 7.03
C ALA A 129 -7.26 -10.65 7.80
N ALA A 130 -7.77 -11.75 7.27
CA ALA A 130 -7.57 -13.09 7.78
C ALA A 130 -7.10 -14.01 6.64
N MET A 131 -6.25 -14.96 6.97
CA MET A 131 -5.67 -15.94 6.08
C MET A 131 -6.26 -17.30 6.39
N SER A 132 -6.53 -18.09 5.36
CA SER A 132 -6.92 -19.49 5.52
C SER A 132 -5.81 -20.27 6.21
N ALA A 133 -6.17 -21.13 7.16
CA ALA A 133 -5.21 -21.99 7.85
C ALA A 133 -4.47 -22.92 6.87
N PHE A 134 -3.16 -23.03 7.06
CA PHE A 134 -2.30 -24.06 6.47
C PHE A 134 -1.24 -24.43 7.52
N SER A 135 -0.43 -25.46 7.27
CA SER A 135 0.61 -25.85 8.22
C SER A 135 1.89 -25.03 8.01
N GLU A 136 2.66 -25.37 6.98
CA GLU A 136 3.94 -24.75 6.69
C GLU A 136 4.27 -24.94 5.21
N ILE A 137 4.82 -23.88 4.61
CA ILE A 137 5.43 -23.93 3.28
C ILE A 137 6.94 -23.77 3.43
N ARG A 138 7.67 -24.83 3.15
CA ARG A 138 9.14 -24.90 3.16
C ARG A 138 9.66 -24.70 1.76
N PHE A 139 10.62 -23.80 1.61
CA PHE A 139 11.45 -23.66 0.42
C PHE A 139 12.83 -24.23 0.74
N ASN A 140 13.18 -25.31 0.05
CA ASN A 140 14.47 -25.95 0.24
C ASN A 140 15.58 -25.13 -0.44
N VAL A 141 16.76 -25.14 0.15
CA VAL A 141 17.93 -24.46 -0.44
C VAL A 141 18.32 -25.07 -1.79
N LEU A 142 19.10 -24.31 -2.58
CA LEU A 142 19.67 -24.76 -3.86
C LEU A 142 18.62 -25.21 -4.89
N GLY A 143 17.41 -24.62 -4.85
CA GLY A 143 16.37 -24.85 -5.84
C GLY A 143 15.70 -26.22 -5.73
N ARG A 144 15.79 -26.91 -4.59
CA ARG A 144 15.17 -28.23 -4.35
C ARG A 144 13.64 -28.17 -4.11
N GLY A 145 12.96 -27.18 -4.69
CA GLY A 145 11.50 -27.01 -4.61
C GLY A 145 10.97 -26.77 -3.19
N THR A 146 9.73 -27.22 -2.96
CA THR A 146 9.03 -27.07 -1.68
C THR A 146 8.61 -28.41 -1.06
N ASN A 147 8.08 -28.39 0.16
CA ASN A 147 7.42 -29.55 0.77
C ASN A 147 5.98 -29.79 0.28
N ILE A 148 5.47 -28.98 -0.67
CA ILE A 148 4.09 -29.04 -1.12
C ILE A 148 3.94 -30.16 -2.15
N THR A 149 2.89 -30.96 -2.02
CA THR A 149 2.45 -31.92 -3.04
C THR A 149 1.40 -31.26 -3.94
N GLY A 150 1.76 -30.95 -5.18
CA GLY A 150 0.87 -30.24 -6.11
C GLY A 150 0.82 -28.73 -5.83
N GLN A 151 -0.18 -28.28 -5.07
CA GLN A 151 -0.35 -26.86 -4.72
C GLN A 151 -0.97 -26.65 -3.34
N THR A 152 -0.67 -25.51 -2.74
CA THR A 152 -1.33 -24.97 -1.54
C THR A 152 -1.94 -23.62 -1.91
N VAL A 153 -3.23 -23.44 -1.61
CA VAL A 153 -3.95 -22.19 -1.83
C VAL A 153 -4.12 -21.50 -0.49
N ILE A 154 -3.67 -20.26 -0.41
CA ILE A 154 -3.80 -19.38 0.75
C ILE A 154 -4.82 -18.31 0.40
N THR A 155 -5.99 -18.35 1.03
CA THR A 155 -7.05 -17.37 0.83
C THR A 155 -6.92 -16.26 1.86
N ILE A 156 -6.72 -15.03 1.40
CA ILE A 156 -6.77 -13.82 2.22
C ILE A 156 -8.18 -13.22 2.13
N THR A 157 -8.84 -13.06 3.26
CA THR A 157 -10.20 -12.56 3.40
C THR A 157 -10.22 -11.28 4.22
N SER A 158 -11.04 -10.32 3.81
CA SER A 158 -11.32 -9.10 4.56
C SER A 158 -12.79 -8.74 4.44
N GLY A 159 -13.23 -7.67 5.11
CA GLY A 159 -14.59 -7.13 4.92
C GLY A 159 -14.91 -6.64 3.50
N SER A 160 -13.96 -6.67 2.56
CA SER A 160 -14.18 -6.32 1.14
C SER A 160 -14.28 -7.52 0.19
N GLY A 161 -14.02 -8.73 0.68
CA GLY A 161 -13.99 -9.97 -0.11
C GLY A 161 -12.71 -10.77 0.14
N SER A 162 -12.45 -11.73 -0.75
CA SER A 162 -11.33 -12.67 -0.64
C SER A 162 -10.47 -12.73 -1.91
N LYS A 163 -9.20 -13.09 -1.73
CA LYS A 163 -8.19 -13.24 -2.78
C LYS A 163 -7.28 -14.41 -2.48
N ASP A 164 -6.97 -15.19 -3.50
CA ASP A 164 -6.13 -16.37 -3.35
C ASP A 164 -4.68 -16.09 -3.75
N ILE A 165 -3.77 -16.75 -3.04
CA ILE A 165 -2.35 -16.86 -3.36
C ILE A 165 -2.06 -18.35 -3.49
N THR A 166 -1.55 -18.78 -4.63
CA THR A 166 -1.27 -20.21 -4.87
C THR A 166 0.23 -20.45 -4.87
N VAL A 167 0.68 -21.43 -4.09
CA VAL A 167 2.07 -21.91 -4.10
C VAL A 167 2.11 -23.34 -4.60
N ARG A 168 2.92 -23.60 -5.63
CA ARG A 168 3.07 -24.94 -6.23
C ARG A 168 4.29 -25.68 -5.67
N SER A 169 4.35 -26.99 -5.88
CA SER A 169 5.47 -27.85 -5.49
C SER A 169 6.84 -27.40 -6.02
N GLY A 170 6.87 -26.81 -7.22
CA GLY A 170 8.07 -26.22 -7.82
C GLY A 170 8.51 -24.89 -7.20
N GLY A 171 7.74 -24.33 -6.25
CA GLY A 171 7.99 -23.03 -5.64
C GLY A 171 7.46 -21.83 -6.43
N THR A 172 6.68 -22.05 -7.50
CA THR A 172 5.96 -20.97 -8.20
C THR A 172 4.90 -20.37 -7.28
N ILE A 173 4.82 -19.02 -7.25
CA ILE A 173 3.89 -18.25 -6.42
C ILE A 173 3.02 -17.37 -7.34
N GLU A 174 1.72 -17.66 -7.37
CA GLU A 174 0.69 -17.04 -8.25
C GLU A 174 -0.35 -16.26 -7.46
#